data_AF-A0A5C2RPR0-F1
#
_entry.id   AF-A0A5C2RPR0-F1
#
_cell.length_a   1.000
_cell.length_b   1.000
_cell.length_c   1.000
_cell.angle_alpha   90.00
_cell.angle_beta   90.00
_cell.angle_gamma   90.00
#
_symmetry.space_group_name_H-M   'P 1'
#
loop_
_entity.id
_entity.type
_entity.pdbx_description
1 polymer ?
#
loop_
_entity_poly.entity_id
_entity_poly.type
_entity_poly.pdbx_seq_one_letter_code
_entity_poly.pdbx_strand_id
1 'polypeptide(L)'
;RIWKRSETLESVHMQKRPGTRFNTYNALLSLSKVDDESLSTLSTRASQLKSDMKALRPPSFNIAKLDDELVLMALIRALPAEYNALRQTLLLDDALTLEKLQDTFVA
;
A
#
# COMPACT_ATOMS: atom_id res chain seq x y z
N ARG A 1 33.64 6.46 3.88
CA ARG A 1 32.47 7.09 3.20
C ARG A 1 31.61 6.07 2.42
N ILE A 2 31.50 4.81 2.87
CA ILE A 2 30.76 3.75 2.15
C ILE A 2 29.48 3.34 2.92
N TRP A 3 29.51 3.43 4.25
CA TRP A 3 28.37 3.10 5.12
C TRP A 3 27.14 4.00 4.96
N LYS A 4 27.34 5.29 4.66
CA LYS A 4 26.23 6.27 4.48
C LYS A 4 25.41 6.05 3.20
N ARG A 5 25.90 5.22 2.26
CA ARG A 5 25.30 5.00 0.94
C ARG A 5 24.36 3.79 0.92
N SER A 6 24.50 2.86 1.89
CA SER A 6 23.62 1.70 2.05
C SER A 6 22.30 2.07 2.74
N GLU A 7 22.36 2.91 3.79
CA GLU A 7 21.15 3.47 4.45
C GLU A 7 20.29 4.27 3.47
N THR A 8 20.91 5.03 2.56
CA THR A 8 20.16 5.77 1.54
C THR A 8 19.50 4.85 0.52
N LEU A 9 20.08 3.68 0.22
CA LEU A 9 19.47 2.73 -0.70
C LEU A 9 18.30 1.99 -0.05
N GLU A 10 18.40 1.55 1.20
CA GLU A 10 17.24 0.98 1.90
C GLU A 10 16.14 2.02 2.14
N SER A 11 16.49 3.27 2.47
CA SER A 11 15.54 4.39 2.64
C SER A 11 14.85 4.79 1.33
N VAL A 12 15.55 4.71 0.19
CA VAL A 12 14.99 5.01 -1.14
C VAL A 12 14.25 3.80 -1.74
N HIS A 13 14.67 2.57 -1.44
CA HIS A 13 14.16 1.35 -2.09
C HIS A 13 13.02 0.68 -1.31
N MET A 14 12.97 0.84 0.02
CA MET A 14 11.81 0.47 0.86
C MET A 14 11.06 1.73 1.25
N GLN A 15 10.71 2.52 0.25
CA GLN A 15 9.83 3.66 0.42
C GLN A 15 8.48 3.10 0.89
N LYS A 16 8.29 3.08 2.23
CA LYS A 16 7.06 2.79 2.96
C LYS A 16 6.03 3.89 2.69
N ARG A 17 5.82 4.19 1.42
CA ARG A 17 4.89 5.19 0.94
C ARG A 17 3.48 4.61 1.02
N PRO A 18 2.47 5.44 1.28
CA PRO A 18 1.08 5.02 1.19
C PRO A 18 0.77 4.31 -0.14
N GLY A 19 1.34 4.78 -1.26
CA GLY A 19 1.21 4.12 -2.57
C GLY A 19 1.78 2.70 -2.62
N THR A 20 2.99 2.47 -2.08
CA THR A 20 3.60 1.12 -2.03
C THR A 20 2.76 0.17 -1.18
N ARG A 21 2.27 0.64 -0.02
CA ARG A 21 1.37 -0.14 0.83
C ARG A 21 0.06 -0.44 0.12
N PHE A 22 -0.55 0.56 -0.51
CA PHE A 22 -1.77 0.41 -1.31
C PHE A 22 -1.61 -0.69 -2.36
N ASN A 23 -0.48 -0.73 -3.08
CA ASN A 23 -0.21 -1.75 -4.09
C ASN A 23 -0.13 -3.17 -3.47
N THR A 24 0.54 -3.34 -2.33
CA THR A 24 0.64 -4.62 -1.64
C THR A 24 -0.73 -5.10 -1.12
N TYR A 25 -1.51 -4.21 -0.51
CA TYR A 25 -2.87 -4.54 -0.09
C TYR A 25 -3.78 -4.85 -1.29
N ASN A 26 -3.66 -4.08 -2.38
CA ASN A 26 -4.41 -4.30 -3.60
C ASN A 26 -4.09 -5.68 -4.21
N ALA A 27 -2.82 -6.09 -4.22
CA ALA A 27 -2.38 -7.41 -4.66
C ALA A 27 -2.92 -8.53 -3.75
N LEU A 28 -2.95 -8.32 -2.44
CA LEU A 28 -3.53 -9.27 -1.48
C LEU A 28 -5.04 -9.42 -1.65
N LEU A 29 -5.78 -8.33 -1.78
CA LEU A 29 -7.24 -8.34 -1.92
C LEU A 29 -7.71 -8.78 -3.32
N SER A 30 -6.84 -8.65 -4.32
CA SER A 30 -7.08 -9.16 -5.68
C SER A 30 -6.48 -10.55 -5.89
N LEU A 31 -5.98 -11.19 -4.83
CA LEU A 31 -5.37 -12.51 -4.91
C LEU A 31 -6.41 -13.53 -5.39
N SER A 32 -6.08 -14.14 -6.52
CA SER A 32 -6.87 -15.20 -7.14
C SER A 32 -5.92 -16.28 -7.65
N LYS A 33 -6.41 -17.52 -7.70
CA LYS A 33 -5.68 -18.63 -8.32
C LYS A 33 -5.60 -18.36 -9.82
N VAL A 34 -4.42 -18.48 -10.41
CA VAL A 34 -4.27 -18.50 -11.87
C VAL A 34 -4.38 -19.94 -12.39
N ASP A 35 -4.70 -20.13 -13.68
CA ASP A 35 -5.09 -21.45 -14.22
C ASP A 35 -4.05 -22.55 -13.95
N ASP A 36 -2.77 -22.28 -14.22
CA ASP A 36 -1.65 -23.22 -14.06
C ASP A 36 -1.03 -23.25 -12.66
N GLU A 37 -1.66 -22.61 -11.67
CA GLU A 37 -1.15 -22.53 -10.31
C GLU A 37 -1.71 -23.61 -9.38
N SER A 38 -0.85 -24.20 -8.55
CA SER A 38 -1.27 -25.10 -7.48
C SER A 38 -1.77 -24.34 -6.24
N LEU A 39 -2.63 -24.96 -5.43
CA LEU A 39 -3.11 -24.36 -4.18
C LEU A 39 -1.97 -24.06 -3.18
N SER A 40 -0.89 -24.84 -3.18
CA SER A 40 0.27 -24.59 -2.31
C SER A 40 1.06 -23.36 -2.77
N THR A 41 1.20 -23.15 -4.07
CA THR A 41 1.79 -21.94 -4.66
C THR A 41 0.95 -20.70 -4.31
N LEU A 42 -0.38 -20.80 -4.41
CA LEU A 42 -1.30 -19.73 -4.01
C LEU A 42 -1.14 -19.38 -2.53
N SER A 43 -1.07 -20.39 -1.65
CA SER A 43 -0.84 -20.21 -0.21
C SER A 43 0.51 -19.57 0.09
N THR A 44 1.55 -19.94 -0.65
CA THR A 44 2.89 -19.33 -0.54
C THR A 44 2.84 -17.85 -0.92
N ARG A 45 2.17 -17.50 -2.03
CA ARG A 45 1.96 -16.10 -2.43
C ARG A 45 1.18 -15.30 -1.39
N ALA A 46 0.12 -15.86 -0.83
CA ALA A 46 -0.64 -15.21 0.25
C ALA A 46 0.25 -14.91 1.47
N SER A 47 1.11 -15.87 1.84
CA SER A 47 2.06 -15.74 2.94
C SER A 47 3.13 -14.67 2.66
N GLN A 48 3.63 -14.62 1.42
CA GLN A 48 4.57 -13.60 0.98
C GLN A 48 3.95 -12.21 1.03
N LEU A 49 2.77 -12.02 0.45
CA LEU A 49 2.04 -10.74 0.47
C LEU A 49 1.74 -10.27 1.90
N LYS A 50 1.41 -11.19 2.81
CA LYS A 50 1.25 -10.90 4.24
C LYS A 50 2.56 -10.43 4.87
N SER A 51 3.69 -11.03 4.51
CA SER A 51 5.02 -10.62 4.98
C SER A 51 5.38 -9.23 4.46
N ASP A 52 5.20 -8.98 3.17
CA ASP A 52 5.49 -7.70 2.52
C ASP A 52 4.66 -6.57 3.12
N MET A 53 3.36 -6.82 3.33
CA MET A 53 2.46 -5.88 4.01
C MET A 53 2.98 -5.52 5.40
N LYS A 54 3.50 -6.49 6.16
CA LYS A 54 4.06 -6.23 7.48
C LYS A 54 5.39 -5.46 7.40
N ALA A 55 6.25 -5.77 6.45
CA ALA A 55 7.53 -5.11 6.26
C ALA A 55 7.37 -3.61 5.95
N LEU A 56 6.32 -3.26 5.20
CA LEU A 56 6.03 -1.88 4.81
C LEU A 56 5.40 -1.02 5.93
N ARG A 57 5.03 -1.60 7.07
CA ARG A 57 4.44 -0.85 8.18
C ARG A 57 5.47 0.03 8.89
N PRO A 58 5.12 1.26 9.30
CA PRO A 58 5.96 2.06 10.20
C PRO A 58 6.04 1.40 11.58
N PRO A 59 7.10 1.68 12.38
CA PRO A 59 7.23 1.11 13.73
C PRO A 59 6.06 1.42 14.67
N SER A 60 5.37 2.54 14.45
CA SER A 60 4.21 2.99 15.24
C SER A 60 2.86 2.48 14.70
N PHE A 61 2.86 1.44 13.87
CA PHE A 61 1.65 0.89 13.26
C PHE A 61 0.83 0.08 14.29
N ASN A 62 -0.44 0.41 14.44
CA ASN A 62 -1.39 -0.25 15.33
C ASN A 62 -2.67 -0.61 14.56
N ILE A 63 -3.64 -1.23 15.25
CA ILE A 63 -4.90 -1.65 14.61
C ILE A 63 -5.74 -0.46 14.13
N ALA A 64 -5.78 0.65 14.87
CA ALA A 64 -6.51 1.86 14.44
C ALA A 64 -5.98 2.41 13.11
N LYS A 65 -4.65 2.45 12.94
CA LYS A 65 -4.03 2.84 11.66
C LYS A 65 -4.33 1.86 10.53
N LEU A 66 -4.54 0.58 10.83
CA LEU A 66 -4.99 -0.39 9.84
C LEU A 66 -6.42 -0.09 9.40
N ASP A 67 -7.31 0.21 10.34
CA ASP A 67 -8.70 0.57 10.03
C ASP A 67 -8.76 1.82 9.14
N ASP A 68 -7.98 2.85 9.47
CA ASP A 68 -7.85 4.07 8.65
C ASP A 68 -7.32 3.78 7.24
N GLU A 69 -6.27 2.94 7.13
CA GLU A 69 -5.72 2.55 5.83
C GLU A 69 -6.73 1.77 4.98
N LEU A 70 -7.53 0.90 5.59
CA LEU A 70 -8.56 0.13 4.87
C LEU A 70 -9.65 1.04 4.31
N VAL A 71 -10.11 2.02 5.09
CA VAL A 71 -11.10 3.01 4.61
C VAL A 71 -10.50 3.86 3.50
N LEU A 72 -9.29 4.37 3.68
CA LEU A 72 -8.58 5.14 2.67
C LEU A 72 -8.42 4.36 1.36
N MET A 73 -8.09 3.07 1.44
CA MET A 73 -8.00 2.20 0.28
C MET A 73 -9.35 2.03 -0.44
N ALA A 74 -10.42 1.82 0.32
CA ALA A 74 -11.76 1.67 -0.23
C ALA A 74 -12.19 2.95 -0.96
N LEU A 75 -11.92 4.13 -0.40
CA LEU A 75 -12.21 5.42 -1.01
C LEU A 75 -11.42 5.62 -2.32
N ILE A 76 -10.11 5.35 -2.32
CA ILE A 76 -9.28 5.45 -3.54
C ILE A 76 -9.77 4.47 -4.62
N ARG A 77 -10.23 3.27 -4.27
CA ARG A 77 -10.82 2.31 -5.22
C ARG A 77 -12.20 2.70 -5.72
N ALA A 78 -12.96 3.45 -4.93
CA ALA A 78 -14.31 3.91 -5.28
C ALA A 78 -14.31 5.09 -6.26
N LEU A 79 -13.17 5.78 -6.42
CA LEU A 79 -13.05 6.88 -7.37
C LEU A 79 -13.30 6.41 -8.82
N PRO A 80 -14.23 7.05 -9.56
CA PRO A 80 -14.46 6.71 -10.97
C PRO A 80 -13.27 7.12 -11.84
N ALA A 81 -13.23 6.60 -13.07
CA ALA A 81 -12.11 6.76 -13.99
C ALA A 81 -11.78 8.23 -14.33
N GLU A 82 -12.77 9.13 -14.26
CA GLU A 82 -12.59 10.58 -14.42
C GLU A 82 -11.66 11.20 -13.36
N TYR A 83 -11.52 10.57 -12.19
CA TYR A 83 -10.61 10.97 -11.11
C TYR A 83 -9.27 10.22 -11.14
N ASN A 84 -8.89 9.59 -12.26
CA ASN A 84 -7.63 8.85 -12.37
C ASN A 84 -6.40 9.72 -12.06
N ALA A 85 -6.40 11.00 -12.47
CA ALA A 85 -5.32 11.93 -12.16
C ALA A 85 -5.20 12.16 -10.64
N LEU A 86 -6.33 12.43 -9.97
CA LEU A 86 -6.39 12.56 -8.51
C LEU A 86 -5.89 11.29 -7.82
N ARG A 87 -6.36 10.12 -8.25
CA ARG A 87 -5.90 8.82 -7.73
C ARG A 87 -4.38 8.67 -7.85
N GLN A 88 -3.78 9.03 -8.97
CA GLN A 88 -2.33 8.96 -9.14
C GLN A 88 -1.60 9.92 -8.20
N THR A 89 -2.08 11.16 -8.07
CA THR A 89 -1.51 12.14 -7.14
C THR A 89 -1.58 11.66 -5.70
N LEU A 90 -2.72 11.11 -5.27
CA LEU A 90 -2.91 10.55 -3.92
C LEU A 90 -1.92 9.42 -3.64
N LEU A 91 -1.69 8.51 -4.59
CA LEU A 91 -0.75 7.40 -4.42
C LEU A 91 0.73 7.83 -4.36
N LEU A 92 1.04 9.04 -4.83
CA LEU A 92 2.39 9.63 -4.76
C LEU A 92 2.61 10.48 -3.50
N ASP A 93 1.56 10.79 -2.73
CA ASP A 93 1.67 11.56 -1.50
C ASP A 93 2.16 10.69 -0.33
N ASP A 94 3.38 10.96 0.13
CA ASP A 94 4.04 10.26 1.22
C ASP A 94 3.39 10.54 2.60
N ALA A 95 2.63 11.62 2.70
CA ALA A 95 1.94 12.07 3.91
C ALA A 95 0.42 11.90 3.81
N LEU A 96 -0.07 11.08 2.89
CA LEU A 96 -1.49 10.82 2.73
C LEU A 96 -2.07 10.14 3.99
N THR A 97 -3.15 10.72 4.52
CA THR A 97 -3.95 10.19 5.62
C THR A 97 -5.42 10.16 5.24
N LEU A 98 -6.23 9.39 5.99
CA LEU A 98 -7.68 9.36 5.77
C LEU A 98 -8.31 10.75 5.90
N GLU A 99 -7.92 11.51 6.92
CA GLU A 99 -8.36 12.89 7.16
C GLU A 99 -8.10 13.80 5.94
N LYS A 100 -6.87 13.81 5.41
CA LYS A 100 -6.52 14.61 4.23
C LYS A 100 -7.32 14.22 2.98
N LEU A 101 -7.59 12.93 2.81
CA LEU A 101 -8.39 12.45 1.69
C LEU A 101 -9.84 12.94 1.81
N GLN A 102 -10.40 12.86 3.02
CA GLN A 102 -11.75 13.35 3.30
C GLN A 102 -11.86 14.86 3.08
N ASP A 103 -10.87 15.64 3.50
CA ASP A 103 -10.81 17.09 3.21
C ASP A 103 -10.79 17.37 1.70
N THR A 104 -10.03 16.58 0.94
CA THR A 104 -9.95 16.71 -0.53
C THR A 104 -11.27 16.38 -1.22
N PHE A 105 -12.11 15.53 -0.62
CA PHE A 105 -13.42 15.16 -1.18
C PHE A 105 -14.52 16.19 -0.87
N VAL A 106 -14.32 17.03 0.13
CA VAL A 106 -15.29 18.07 0.55
C VAL A 106 -14.98 19.42 -0.11
N ALA A 107 -13.74 19.64 -0.56
CA ALA A 107 -13.30 20.84 -1.28
C ALA A 107 -13.78 20.86 -2.75
#